data_AF-A0A1H4F9L5-F1
#
_entry.id   AF-A0A1H4F9L5-F1
#
_cell.length_a   1.000
_cell.length_b   1.000
_cell.length_c   1.000
_cell.angle_alpha   90.00
_cell.angle_beta   90.00
_cell.angle_gamma   90.00
#
_symmetry.space_group_name_H-M   'P 1'
#
loop_
_entity.id
_entity.type
_entity.pdbx_description
1 polymer ?
#
loop_
_entity_poly.entity_id
_entity_poly.type
_entity_poly.pdbx_seq_one_letter_code
_entity_poly.pdbx_strand_id
1 'polypeptide(L)'
;MPKAQIGWVLFDKNYIMQEPFDITIGDTDYAIFPEGNDTYVVFKDGKEYAQIQKDTESTWLKLDPETALPLFEENEEINAIGKEIMAYVPEVEEDDEEAEEEE
;
A
#
# COMPACT_ATOMS: atom_id res chain seq x y z
N MET A 1 -6.49 -46.46 9.21
CA MET A 1 -6.39 -45.11 9.82
C MET A 1 -5.66 -44.23 8.83
N PRO A 2 -6.33 -43.32 8.10
CA PRO A 2 -5.63 -42.40 7.23
C PRO A 2 -5.11 -41.21 8.04
N LYS A 3 -3.83 -40.89 7.80
CA LYS A 3 -3.11 -39.73 8.34
C LYS A 3 -3.76 -38.44 7.86
N ALA A 4 -3.68 -37.43 8.72
CA ALA A 4 -4.19 -36.08 8.50
C ALA A 4 -3.61 -35.47 7.22
N GLN A 5 -4.47 -34.89 6.41
CA GLN A 5 -4.10 -33.82 5.49
C GLN A 5 -5.01 -32.65 5.84
N ILE A 6 -4.60 -31.90 6.85
CA ILE A 6 -5.16 -30.58 7.09
C ILE A 6 -4.57 -29.74 5.96
N GLY A 7 -5.30 -29.66 4.85
CA GLY A 7 -5.00 -28.74 3.77
C GLY A 7 -5.16 -27.33 4.31
N TRP A 8 -4.08 -26.75 4.82
CA TRP A 8 -3.91 -25.31 4.93
C TRP A 8 -3.69 -24.77 3.52
N VAL A 9 -4.72 -24.86 2.67
CA VAL A 9 -4.74 -24.19 1.38
C VAL A 9 -5.66 -22.99 1.61
N LEU A 10 -5.13 -21.78 1.40
CA LEU A 10 -5.85 -20.49 1.39
C LEU A 10 -5.99 -19.76 2.74
N PHE A 11 -4.92 -19.62 3.53
CA PHE A 11 -4.94 -18.67 4.65
C PHE A 11 -3.68 -17.81 4.82
N ASP A 12 -2.95 -17.52 3.75
CA ASP A 12 -2.18 -16.27 3.66
C ASP A 12 -3.10 -15.14 3.19
N LYS A 13 -4.20 -14.95 3.94
CA LYS A 13 -4.68 -13.61 4.26
C LYS A 13 -3.68 -12.95 5.22
N ASN A 14 -2.40 -12.98 4.87
CA ASN A 14 -1.43 -12.14 5.51
C ASN A 14 -2.00 -10.73 5.30
N TYR A 15 -2.19 -10.00 6.39
CA TYR A 15 -2.61 -8.61 6.34
C TYR A 15 -1.41 -7.89 5.73
N ILE A 16 -1.22 -7.96 4.40
CA ILE A 16 0.00 -7.50 3.77
C ILE A 16 -0.07 -5.98 3.83
N MET A 17 0.50 -5.41 4.89
CA MET A 17 1.03 -4.07 4.81
C MET A 17 1.97 -4.11 3.62
N GLN A 18 1.55 -3.45 2.54
CA GLN A 18 2.40 -3.24 1.39
C GLN A 18 3.68 -2.54 1.88
N GLU A 19 4.83 -2.97 1.38
CA GLU A 19 6.10 -2.33 1.72
C GLU A 19 6.10 -0.87 1.26
N PRO A 20 6.84 0.03 1.94
CA PRO A 20 7.00 1.39 1.46
C PRO A 20 7.57 1.43 0.05
N PHE A 21 7.09 2.39 -0.75
CA PHE A 21 7.46 2.51 -2.15
C PHE A 21 7.47 3.96 -2.60
N ASP A 22 8.16 4.24 -3.69
CA ASP A 22 8.26 5.57 -4.27
C ASP A 22 7.31 5.73 -5.46
N ILE A 23 6.77 6.93 -5.63
CA ILE A 23 6.00 7.34 -6.81
C ILE A 23 6.53 8.68 -7.33
N THR A 24 6.41 8.92 -8.63
CA THR A 24 6.82 10.18 -9.26
C THR A 24 5.62 10.81 -9.97
N ILE A 25 5.32 12.06 -9.65
CA ILE A 25 4.23 12.83 -10.29
C ILE A 25 4.84 14.12 -10.85
N GLY A 26 4.90 14.20 -12.19
CA GLY A 26 5.58 15.30 -12.87
C GLY A 26 7.07 15.30 -12.55
N ASP A 27 7.55 16.39 -11.93
CA ASP A 27 8.95 16.55 -11.49
C ASP A 27 9.13 16.35 -9.97
N THR A 28 8.14 15.77 -9.29
CA THR A 28 8.16 15.58 -7.82
C THR A 28 8.12 14.10 -7.47
N ASP A 29 9.05 13.69 -6.60
CA ASP A 29 9.12 12.35 -6.04
C ASP A 29 8.48 12.32 -4.64
N TYR A 30 7.71 11.26 -4.39
CA TYR A 30 7.06 11.00 -3.11
C TYR A 30 7.41 9.60 -2.63
N ALA A 31 7.66 9.47 -1.34
CA ALA A 31 7.77 8.17 -0.69
C ALA A 31 6.46 7.89 0.07
N ILE A 32 5.88 6.72 -0.17
CA ILE A 32 4.59 6.28 0.34
C ILE A 32 4.81 5.17 1.37
N PHE A 33 4.26 5.37 2.56
CA PHE A 33 4.34 4.43 3.67
C PHE A 33 2.93 3.95 4.01
N PRO A 34 2.53 2.74 3.59
CA PRO A 34 1.26 2.16 3.95
C PRO A 34 1.18 1.88 5.46
N GLU A 35 0.13 2.35 6.12
CA GLU A 35 -0.13 2.09 7.55
C GLU A 35 -1.25 1.05 7.76
N GLY A 36 -1.90 0.62 6.68
CA GLY A 36 -3.07 -0.23 6.70
C GLY A 36 -4.39 0.55 6.78
N ASN A 37 -5.52 -0.16 6.70
CA ASN A 37 -6.86 0.44 6.66
C ASN A 37 -7.00 1.57 5.62
N ASP A 38 -6.41 1.35 4.45
CA ASP A 38 -6.35 2.31 3.34
C ASP A 38 -5.77 3.69 3.73
N THR A 39 -4.92 3.74 4.78
CA THR A 39 -4.21 4.91 5.25
C THR A 39 -2.73 4.84 4.88
N TYR A 40 -2.16 5.98 4.48
CA TYR A 40 -0.80 6.11 4.00
C TYR A 40 -0.16 7.40 4.55
N VAL A 41 1.11 7.34 4.92
CA VAL A 41 1.93 8.53 5.18
C VAL A 41 2.74 8.85 3.92
N VAL A 42 2.68 10.10 3.49
CA VAL A 42 3.34 10.61 2.30
C VAL A 42 4.50 11.49 2.72
N PHE A 43 5.68 11.20 2.19
CA PHE A 43 6.86 12.06 2.28
C PHE A 43 7.13 12.72 0.94
N LYS A 44 7.52 13.98 0.95
CA LYS A 44 7.91 14.79 -0.21
C LYS A 44 9.25 15.43 0.08
N ASP A 45 10.21 15.28 -0.83
CA ASP A 45 11.58 15.81 -0.65
C ASP A 45 12.22 15.40 0.70
N GLY A 46 11.96 14.17 1.15
CA GLY A 46 12.47 13.61 2.40
C GLY A 46 11.83 14.20 3.68
N LYS A 47 10.72 14.94 3.57
CA LYS A 47 9.95 15.44 4.72
C LYS A 47 8.53 14.91 4.70
N GLU A 48 7.98 14.65 5.88
CA GLU A 48 6.57 14.28 6.01
C GLU A 48 5.70 15.40 5.42
N TYR A 49 4.82 15.02 4.48
CA TYR A 49 3.98 15.94 3.74
C TYR A 49 2.53 15.88 4.20
N ALA A 50 1.97 14.68 4.25
CA ALA A 50 0.58 14.46 4.67
C ALA A 50 0.36 12.99 5.04
N GLN A 51 -0.60 12.75 5.93
CA GLN A 51 -1.25 11.46 6.06
C GLN A 51 -2.54 11.51 5.24
N ILE A 52 -2.81 10.46 4.47
CA ILE A 52 -3.97 10.37 3.58
C ILE A 52 -4.72 9.07 3.77
N GLN A 53 -6.02 9.10 3.51
CA GLN A 53 -6.89 7.94 3.55
C GLN A 53 -7.72 7.88 2.28
N LYS A 54 -7.88 6.68 1.73
CA LYS A 54 -8.80 6.44 0.64
C LYS A 54 -10.25 6.52 1.14
N ASP A 55 -11.06 7.35 0.51
CA ASP A 55 -12.48 7.49 0.83
C ASP A 55 -13.35 6.78 -0.21
N THR A 56 -13.11 7.07 -1.49
CA THR A 56 -13.74 6.37 -2.62
C THR A 56 -12.71 5.91 -3.64
N GLU A 57 -13.15 5.35 -4.76
CA GLU A 57 -12.24 4.97 -5.85
C GLU A 57 -11.46 6.17 -6.43
N SER A 58 -12.04 7.37 -6.39
CA SER A 58 -11.48 8.57 -7.02
C SER A 58 -11.16 9.68 -6.03
N THR A 59 -11.53 9.52 -4.76
CA THR A 59 -11.39 10.56 -3.73
C THR A 59 -10.49 10.09 -2.61
N TRP A 60 -9.50 10.91 -2.32
CA TRP A 60 -8.55 10.74 -1.22
C TRP A 60 -8.65 11.93 -0.28
N LEU A 61 -8.66 11.64 1.02
CA LEU A 61 -8.80 12.65 2.06
C LEU A 61 -7.49 12.80 2.80
N LYS A 62 -7.10 14.03 3.07
CA LYS A 62 -6.01 14.32 4.00
C LYS A 62 -6.51 14.13 5.42
N LEU A 63 -5.68 13.57 6.30
CA LEU A 63 -5.96 13.49 7.73
C LEU A 63 -5.33 14.67 8.45
N ASP A 64 -6.03 15.16 9.47
CA ASP A 64 -5.53 16.17 10.39
C ASP A 64 -4.37 15.59 11.22
N PRO A 65 -3.20 16.24 11.28
CA PRO A 65 -2.01 15.68 11.92
C PRO A 65 -2.12 15.56 13.44
N GLU A 66 -3.02 16.32 14.09
CA GLU A 66 -3.19 16.28 15.55
C GLU A 66 -4.27 15.28 15.98
N THR A 67 -5.34 15.17 15.19
CA THR A 67 -6.54 14.40 15.54
C THR A 67 -6.74 13.14 14.71
N ALA A 68 -5.98 12.96 13.63
CA ALA A 68 -6.13 11.89 12.64
C ALA A 68 -7.54 11.82 12.02
N LEU A 69 -8.29 12.92 12.05
CA LEU A 69 -9.62 13.00 11.47
C LEU A 69 -9.55 13.42 10.00
N PRO A 70 -10.43 12.90 9.13
CA PRO A 70 -10.47 13.33 7.73
C PRO A 70 -10.83 14.81 7.59
N LEU A 71 -10.01 15.52 6.82
CA LEU A 71 -10.26 16.87 6.35
C LEU A 71 -11.05 16.81 5.04
N PHE A 72 -12.29 17.30 5.07
CA PHE A 72 -13.19 17.31 3.92
C PHE A 72 -12.93 18.52 3.02
N GLU A 73 -11.77 18.55 2.37
CA GLU A 73 -11.38 19.54 1.38
C GLU A 73 -10.93 18.87 0.08
N GLU A 74 -11.21 19.50 -1.05
CA GLU A 74 -10.70 19.02 -2.33
C GLU A 74 -9.22 19.35 -2.43
N ASN A 75 -8.40 18.33 -2.67
CA ASN A 75 -6.98 18.49 -2.86
C ASN A 75 -6.52 17.69 -4.09
N GLU A 76 -6.29 18.39 -5.18
CA GLU A 76 -5.90 17.81 -6.47
C GLU A 76 -4.59 17.02 -6.38
N GLU A 77 -3.62 17.49 -5.59
CA GLU A 77 -2.33 16.81 -5.38
C GLU A 77 -2.53 15.50 -4.63
N ILE A 78 -3.35 15.49 -3.57
CA ILE A 78 -3.67 14.29 -2.79
C ILE A 78 -4.42 13.26 -3.63
N ASN A 79 -5.36 13.69 -4.46
CA ASN A 79 -6.06 12.80 -5.39
C ASN A 79 -5.11 12.23 -6.45
N ALA A 80 -4.14 13.01 -6.94
CA ALA A 80 -3.13 12.55 -7.88
C ALA A 80 -2.21 11.49 -7.23
N ILE A 81 -1.76 11.72 -5.99
CA ILE A 81 -0.99 10.74 -5.21
C ILE A 81 -1.79 9.44 -5.05
N GLY A 82 -3.04 9.55 -4.62
CA GLY A 82 -3.92 8.41 -4.43
C GLY A 82 -4.13 7.57 -5.70
N LYS A 83 -4.20 8.23 -6.85
CA LYS A 83 -4.29 7.55 -8.15
C LYS A 83 -3.04 6.73 -8.46
N GLU A 84 -1.85 7.28 -8.22
CA GLU A 84 -0.60 6.54 -8.43
C GLU A 84 -0.44 5.39 -7.43
N ILE A 85 -0.87 5.56 -6.18
CA ILE A 85 -0.92 4.47 -5.19
C ILE A 85 -1.78 3.31 -5.70
N MET A 86 -2.93 3.59 -6.32
CA MET A 86 -3.79 2.53 -6.90
C MET A 86 -3.22 1.89 -8.17
N ALA A 87 -2.37 2.62 -8.90
CA ALA A 87 -1.71 2.11 -10.10
C ALA A 87 -0.44 1.30 -9.77
N TYR A 88 0.11 1.46 -8.57
CA TYR A 88 1.30 0.74 -8.13
C TYR A 88 1.02 -0.76 -8.02
N VAL A 89 1.82 -1.55 -8.71
CA VAL A 89 1.84 -3.01 -8.62
C VAL A 89 3.18 -3.40 -8.02
N PRO A 90 3.23 -4.01 -6.82
CA PRO A 90 4.48 -4.49 -6.26
C PRO A 90 5.09 -5.53 -7.20
N GLU A 91 6.40 -5.42 -7.46
CA GLU A 91 7.13 -6.50 -8.11
C GLU A 91 7.14 -7.69 -7.15
N VAL A 92 6.43 -8.77 -7.52
CA VAL A 92 6.59 -10.05 -6.84
C VAL A 92 7.93 -10.61 -7.29
N GLU A 93 8.90 -10.68 -6.38
CA GLU A 93 10.07 -11.54 -6.62
C GLU A 93 9.52 -12.96 -6.79
N GLU A 94 9.61 -13.51 -8.00
CA GLU A 94 9.37 -14.92 -8.24
C GLU A 94 10.46 -15.68 -7.46
N ASP A 95 10.11 -16.20 -6.29
CA ASP A 95 10.93 -17.16 -5.56
C ASP A 95 11.01 -18.40 -6.45
N ASP A 96 12.04 -18.45 -7.30
CA ASP A 96 12.45 -19.63 -8.07
C ASP A 96 12.93 -20.70 -7.06
N GLU A 97 11.99 -21.33 -6.34
CA GLU A 97 12.24 -22.61 -5.68
C GLU A 97 12.38 -23.68 -6.78
N GLU A 98 13.61 -23.76 -7.31
CA GLU A 98 14.08 -24.76 -8.25
C GLU A 98 13.70 -26.16 -7.73
N ALA A 99 13.02 -26.91 -8.59
CA ALA A 99 12.50 -28.23 -8.30
C ALA A 99 13.60 -29.21 -7.87
N GLU A 100 13.58 -29.65 -6.62
CA GLU A 100 14.26 -30.90 -6.23
C GLU A 100 13.33 -32.08 -6.56
N GLU A 101 13.42 -32.57 -7.81
CA GLU A 101 13.10 -33.97 -8.12
C GLU A 101 14.16 -34.85 -7.43
N GLU A 102 13.80 -35.48 -6.31
CA GLU A 102 14.55 -36.64 -5.80
C GLU A 102 13.76 -37.94 -6.05
N GLU A 103 14.45 -38.91 -6.69
CA GLU A 103 14.01 -40.22 -7.19
C GLU A 103 13.24 -41.14 -6.21
#